data_AF-A0A6G2DPN0-F1
#
_entry.id   AF-A0A6G2DPN0-F1
#
_cell.length_a   1.000
_cell.length_b   1.000
_cell.length_c   1.000
_cell.angle_alpha   90.00
_cell.angle_beta   90.00
_cell.angle_gamma   90.00
#
_symmetry.space_group_name_H-M   'P 1'
#
loop_
_entity.id
_entity.type
_entity.pdbx_description
1 polymer ?
#
loop_
_entity_poly.entity_id
_entity_poly.type
_entity_poly.pdbx_seq_one_letter_code
_entity_poly.pdbx_strand_id
1 'polypeptide(L)'
;MVRLNVKPTRMELNNLKERLTTAERGHKLLKDKRDELMRRFISLIRENNQLRKEVESYLIDNLKAFAVAKSLKNSQMVEELFSIPSKEIELFVEKENIMSVTVPRMHMNITSQNENSEYS
;
A
#
# COMPACT_ATOMS: atom_id res chain seq x y z
N MET A 1 -34.20 -8.06 -20.16
CA MET A 1 -33.08 -7.87 -21.11
C MET A 1 -33.39 -6.62 -21.93
N VAL A 2 -32.60 -5.55 -21.78
CA VAL A 2 -32.82 -4.29 -22.49
C VAL A 2 -32.40 -4.51 -23.96
N ARG A 3 -33.33 -4.39 -24.90
CA ARG A 3 -33.02 -4.40 -26.33
C ARG A 3 -32.58 -3.01 -26.76
N LEU A 4 -31.44 -2.92 -27.43
CA LEU A 4 -30.97 -1.67 -28.04
C LEU A 4 -31.93 -1.26 -29.16
N ASN A 5 -32.36 0.01 -29.16
CA ASN A 5 -33.19 0.56 -30.24
C ASN A 5 -32.29 0.95 -31.41
N VAL A 6 -32.16 0.06 -32.39
CA VAL A 6 -31.33 0.24 -33.59
C VAL A 6 -32.17 0.01 -34.84
N LYS A 7 -31.79 0.67 -35.95
CA LYS A 7 -32.48 0.48 -37.23
C LYS A 7 -32.25 -0.96 -37.74
N PRO A 8 -33.30 -1.67 -38.21
CA PRO A 8 -33.19 -3.06 -38.63
C PRO A 8 -32.55 -3.19 -40.03
N THR A 9 -31.26 -2.86 -40.12
CA THR A 9 -30.47 -2.94 -41.36
C THR A 9 -29.40 -4.02 -41.26
N ARG A 10 -29.03 -4.63 -42.38
CA ARG A 10 -27.99 -5.68 -42.42
C ARG A 10 -26.63 -5.18 -41.92
N MET A 11 -26.32 -3.92 -42.19
CA MET A 11 -25.08 -3.27 -41.75
C MET A 11 -25.02 -3.17 -40.21
N GLU A 12 -26.11 -2.71 -39.58
CA GLU A 12 -26.19 -2.66 -38.12
C GLU A 12 -26.14 -4.05 -37.48
N LEU A 13 -26.72 -5.07 -38.12
CA LEU A 13 -26.61 -6.45 -37.65
C LEU A 13 -25.16 -6.95 -37.65
N ASN A 14 -24.36 -6.65 -38.68
CA ASN A 14 -22.95 -7.03 -38.72
C ASN A 14 -22.13 -6.28 -37.66
N ASN A 15 -22.34 -4.97 -37.51
CA ASN A 15 -21.69 -4.17 -36.47
C ASN A 15 -21.98 -4.71 -35.06
N LEU A 16 -23.23 -5.11 -34.79
CA LEU A 16 -23.62 -5.68 -33.50
C LEU A 16 -22.99 -7.06 -33.25
N LYS A 17 -22.86 -7.89 -34.29
CA LYS A 17 -22.15 -9.18 -34.19
C LYS A 17 -20.67 -8.98 -33.87
N GLU A 18 -20.00 -8.05 -34.54
CA GLU A 18 -18.59 -7.71 -34.26
C GLU A 18 -18.42 -7.17 -32.83
N ARG A 19 -19.31 -6.26 -32.39
CA ARG A 19 -19.34 -5.77 -31.00
C ARG A 19 -19.55 -6.88 -29.99
N LEU A 20 -20.45 -7.82 -30.27
CA LEU A 20 -20.71 -8.97 -29.40
C LEU A 20 -19.45 -9.83 -29.26
N THR A 21 -18.79 -10.19 -30.36
CA THR A 21 -17.54 -10.97 -30.29
C THR A 21 -16.42 -10.24 -29.54
N THR A 22 -16.32 -8.92 -29.70
CA THR A 22 -15.35 -8.09 -28.99
C THR A 22 -15.67 -8.02 -27.49
N ALA A 23 -16.95 -7.86 -27.14
CA ALA A 23 -17.41 -7.79 -25.75
C ALA A 23 -17.20 -9.13 -25.02
N GLU A 24 -17.46 -10.27 -25.68
CA GLU A 24 -17.22 -11.60 -25.11
C GLU A 24 -15.74 -11.83 -24.81
N ARG A 25 -14.85 -11.47 -25.75
CA ARG A 25 -13.40 -11.55 -25.55
C ARG A 25 -12.92 -10.61 -24.46
N GLY A 26 -13.38 -9.36 -24.48
CA GLY A 26 -13.05 -8.37 -23.46
C GLY A 26 -13.49 -8.80 -22.06
N HIS A 27 -14.70 -9.36 -21.94
CA HIS A 27 -15.20 -9.89 -20.67
C HIS A 27 -14.30 -11.01 -20.13
N LYS A 28 -13.91 -11.96 -20.99
CA LYS A 28 -12.99 -13.04 -20.58
C LYS A 28 -11.64 -12.48 -20.11
N LEU A 29 -11.03 -11.58 -20.87
CA LEU A 29 -9.74 -10.97 -20.52
C LEU A 29 -9.80 -10.19 -19.19
N LEU A 30 -10.88 -9.45 -18.96
CA LEU A 30 -11.07 -8.72 -17.70
C LEU A 30 -11.29 -9.66 -16.52
N LYS A 31 -12.01 -10.77 -16.74
CA LYS A 31 -12.19 -11.81 -15.72
C LYS A 31 -10.85 -12.44 -15.34
N ASP A 32 -10.06 -12.85 -16.33
CA ASP A 32 -8.74 -13.47 -16.11
C ASP A 32 -7.80 -12.49 -15.37
N LYS A 33 -7.77 -11.21 -15.77
CA LYS A 33 -7.01 -10.16 -15.09
C LYS A 33 -7.43 -9.99 -13.63
N ARG A 34 -8.75 -9.96 -13.37
CA ARG A 34 -9.29 -9.81 -12.02
C ARG A 34 -8.92 -11.01 -11.14
N ASP A 35 -9.03 -12.21 -11.67
CA ASP A 35 -8.78 -13.43 -10.89
C ASP A 35 -7.29 -13.53 -10.47
N GLU A 36 -6.36 -13.15 -11.34
CA GLU A 36 -4.93 -13.08 -11.00
C GLU A 36 -4.63 -11.93 -10.02
N LEU A 37 -5.26 -10.76 -10.17
CA LEU A 37 -5.15 -9.67 -9.19
C LEU A 37 -5.63 -10.11 -7.81
N MET A 38 -6.77 -10.79 -7.73
CA MET A 38 -7.32 -11.30 -6.47
C MET A 38 -6.39 -12.31 -5.81
N ARG A 39 -5.78 -13.21 -6.59
CA ARG A 39 -4.80 -14.17 -6.08
C ARG A 39 -3.62 -13.47 -5.40
N ARG A 40 -3.02 -12.48 -6.07
CA ARG A 40 -1.90 -11.69 -5.50
C ARG A 40 -2.34 -10.90 -4.28
N PHE A 41 -3.51 -10.28 -4.35
CA PHE A 41 -4.06 -9.48 -3.26
C PHE A 41 -4.28 -10.29 -1.98
N ILE A 42 -4.80 -11.52 -2.09
CA ILE A 42 -4.99 -12.40 -0.92
C ILE A 42 -3.65 -12.76 -0.27
N SER A 43 -2.61 -13.05 -1.07
CA SER A 43 -1.27 -13.31 -0.53
C SER A 43 -0.74 -12.10 0.25
N LEU A 44 -0.87 -10.91 -0.33
CA LEU A 44 -0.43 -9.66 0.31
C LEU A 44 -1.20 -9.35 1.60
N ILE A 45 -2.51 -9.62 1.66
CA ILE A 45 -3.29 -9.44 2.90
C ILE A 45 -2.79 -10.34 4.02
N ARG A 46 -2.45 -11.60 3.70
CA ARG A 46 -1.93 -12.55 4.70
C ARG A 46 -0.59 -12.08 5.26
N GLU A 47 0.31 -11.66 4.38
CA GLU A 47 1.60 -11.08 4.76
C GLU A 47 1.42 -9.81 5.58
N ASN A 48 0.54 -8.90 5.15
CA ASN A 48 0.24 -7.67 5.88
C ASN A 48 -0.27 -7.94 7.30
N ASN A 49 -1.20 -8.89 7.46
CA ASN A 49 -1.72 -9.26 8.77
C ASN A 49 -0.64 -9.86 9.68
N GLN A 50 0.29 -10.64 9.13
CA GLN A 50 1.41 -11.20 9.88
C GLN A 50 2.36 -10.09 10.35
N LEU A 51 2.82 -9.24 9.43
CA LEU A 51 3.69 -8.09 9.75
C LEU A 51 3.03 -7.13 10.74
N ARG A 52 1.72 -6.91 10.60
CA ARG A 52 0.96 -6.05 11.52
C ARG A 52 1.02 -6.59 12.94
N LYS A 53 0.79 -7.88 13.15
CA LYS A 53 0.84 -8.50 14.47
C LYS A 53 2.23 -8.40 15.10
N GLU A 54 3.27 -8.61 14.30
CA GLU A 54 4.66 -8.48 14.75
C GLU A 54 4.96 -7.05 15.20
N VAL A 55 4.65 -6.05 14.36
CA VAL A 55 4.85 -4.63 14.67
C VAL A 55 4.03 -4.21 15.90
N GLU A 56 2.76 -4.64 16.01
CA GLU A 56 1.92 -4.34 17.17
C GLU A 56 2.49 -4.93 18.46
N SER A 57 3.03 -6.15 18.42
CA SER A 57 3.68 -6.76 19.59
C SER A 57 4.89 -5.93 20.02
N TYR A 58 5.80 -5.61 19.10
CA TYR A 58 6.97 -4.80 19.40
C TYR A 58 6.58 -3.42 19.94
N LEU A 59 5.56 -2.79 19.36
CA LEU A 59 5.12 -1.46 19.76
C LEU A 59 4.55 -1.48 21.19
N ILE A 60 3.73 -2.48 21.53
CA ILE A 60 3.17 -2.62 22.89
C ILE A 60 4.28 -2.82 23.92
N ASP A 61 5.26 -3.69 23.63
CA ASP A 61 6.33 -3.99 24.57
C ASP A 61 7.26 -2.77 24.78
N ASN A 62 7.62 -2.07 23.71
CA ASN A 62 8.43 -0.86 23.79
C ASN A 62 7.69 0.29 24.49
N LEU A 63 6.40 0.48 24.23
CA LEU A 63 5.62 1.52 24.91
C LEU A 63 5.44 1.22 26.40
N LYS A 64 5.28 -0.05 26.80
CA LYS A 64 5.26 -0.43 28.22
C LYS A 64 6.59 -0.10 28.90
N ALA A 65 7.71 -0.49 28.28
CA ALA A 65 9.04 -0.17 28.79
C ALA A 65 9.26 1.34 28.90
N PHE A 66 8.82 2.10 27.89
CA PHE A 66 8.88 3.56 27.89
C PHE A 66 8.01 4.19 28.99
N ALA A 67 6.80 3.68 29.22
CA ALA A 67 5.92 4.19 30.27
C ALA A 67 6.53 4.03 31.67
N VAL A 68 7.18 2.89 31.94
CA VAL A 68 7.94 2.65 33.17
C VAL A 68 9.15 3.57 33.26
N ALA A 69 9.94 3.71 32.19
CA ALA A 69 11.08 4.62 32.19
C ALA A 69 10.68 6.09 32.43
N LYS A 70 9.55 6.52 31.86
CA LYS A 70 8.99 7.85 32.07
C LYS A 70 8.55 8.07 33.52
N SER A 71 8.03 7.08 34.23
CA SER A 71 7.65 7.25 35.64
C SER A 71 8.84 7.49 36.58
N LEU A 72 10.05 7.08 36.16
CA LEU A 72 11.29 7.29 36.90
C LEU A 72 11.97 8.64 36.60
N LYS A 73 11.55 9.36 35.55
CA LYS A 73 12.19 10.59 35.07
C LYS A 73 11.25 11.79 35.20
N ASN A 74 11.82 13.00 35.34
CA ASN A 74 11.04 14.23 35.30
C ASN A 74 10.48 14.45 33.89
N SER A 75 9.21 14.82 33.76
CA SER A 75 8.52 15.01 32.48
C SER A 75 9.18 16.06 31.59
N GLN A 76 9.72 17.13 32.19
CA GLN A 76 10.39 18.22 31.47
C GLN A 76 11.65 17.75 30.73
N MET A 77 12.45 16.87 31.34
CA MET A 77 13.66 16.32 30.72
C MET A 77 13.34 15.44 29.50
N VAL A 78 12.21 14.72 29.54
CA VAL A 78 11.76 13.88 28.43
C VAL A 78 11.32 14.74 27.25
N GLU A 79 10.62 15.85 27.48
CA GLU A 79 10.21 16.78 26.43
C GLU A 79 11.42 17.44 25.74
N GLU A 80 12.44 17.83 26.50
CA GLU A 80 13.70 18.35 25.95
C GLU A 80 14.40 17.32 25.05
N LEU A 81 14.47 16.04 25.47
CA LEU A 81 15.08 14.97 24.68
C LEU A 81 14.42 14.73 23.32
N PHE A 82 13.09 14.91 23.23
CA PHE A 82 12.37 14.76 21.96
C PHE A 82 12.39 16.00 21.07
N SER A 83 12.82 17.15 21.60
CA SER A 83 12.85 18.41 20.85
C SER A 83 13.91 18.45 19.75
N ILE A 84 14.98 17.66 19.89
CA ILE A 84 16.08 17.56 18.92
C ILE A 84 16.10 16.13 18.35
N PRO A 85 15.70 15.92 17.08
CA PRO A 85 15.82 14.62 16.45
C PRO A 85 17.30 14.28 16.24
N SER A 86 17.71 13.09 16.67
CA SER A 86 19.09 12.60 16.49
C SER A 86 19.36 12.00 15.11
N LYS A 87 18.31 11.74 14.32
CA LYS A 87 18.41 11.19 12.96
C LYS A 87 17.37 11.82 12.04
N GLU A 88 17.79 12.19 10.84
CA GLU A 88 16.91 12.59 9.76
C GLU A 88 16.55 11.35 8.92
N ILE A 89 15.26 11.17 8.68
CA ILE A 89 14.72 10.07 7.86
C ILE A 89 14.04 10.70 6.65
N GLU A 90 14.56 10.43 5.46
CA GLU A 90 13.93 10.84 4.20
C GLU A 90 13.12 9.68 3.62
N LEU A 91 11.88 9.96 3.24
CA LEU A 91 10.97 9.00 2.62
C LEU A 91 10.78 9.34 1.14
N PHE A 92 11.22 8.43 0.27
CA PHE A 92 11.01 8.50 -1.18
C PHE A 92 9.85 7.59 -1.55
N VAL A 93 8.85 8.13 -2.26
CA VAL A 93 7.68 7.36 -2.70
C VAL A 93 7.69 7.28 -4.22
N GLU A 94 7.94 6.09 -4.74
CA GLU A 94 7.85 5.76 -6.16
C GLU A 94 6.48 5.17 -6.48
N LYS A 95 6.05 5.27 -7.74
CA LYS A 95 4.79 4.67 -8.22
C LYS A 95 5.10 3.52 -9.16
N GLU A 96 4.70 2.32 -8.77
CA GLU A 96 4.81 1.12 -9.60
C GLU A 96 3.45 0.80 -10.24
N ASN A 97 3.45 0.19 -11.42
CA ASN A 97 2.24 -0.25 -12.09
C ASN A 97 2.14 -1.78 -12.08
N ILE A 98 1.18 -2.31 -11.33
CA ILE A 98 0.88 -3.74 -11.29
C ILE A 98 -0.45 -3.97 -12.01
N MET A 99 -0.38 -4.52 -13.24
CA MET A 99 -1.56 -4.83 -14.06
C MET A 99 -2.54 -3.65 -14.21
N SER A 100 -2.04 -2.48 -14.57
CA SER A 100 -2.81 -1.23 -14.71
C SER A 100 -3.35 -0.64 -13.40
N VAL A 101 -2.86 -1.12 -12.25
CA VAL A 101 -3.10 -0.52 -10.93
C VAL A 101 -1.83 0.18 -10.50
N THR A 102 -1.93 1.48 -10.21
CA THR A 102 -0.80 2.26 -9.67
C THR A 102 -0.69 2.02 -8.17
N VAL A 103 0.46 1.53 -7.72
CA VAL A 103 0.74 1.19 -6.32
C VAL A 103 1.95 1.99 -5.84
N PRO A 104 1.90 2.64 -4.66
CA PRO A 104 3.05 3.34 -4.11
C PRO A 104 4.06 2.35 -3.52
N ARG A 105 5.35 2.57 -3.81
CA ARG A 105 6.47 1.88 -3.18
C ARG A 105 7.29 2.88 -2.39
N MET A 106 7.46 2.61 -1.10
CA MET A 106 8.14 3.49 -0.17
C MET A 106 9.59 3.03 0.03
N HIS A 107 10.52 3.96 -0.09
CA HIS A 107 11.95 3.78 0.15
C HIS A 107 12.38 4.75 1.26
N MET A 108 12.98 4.23 2.32
CA MET A 108 13.55 5.05 3.39
C MET A 108 15.05 5.20 3.18
N ASN A 109 15.53 6.44 3.12
CA ASN A 109 16.94 6.77 3.23
C ASN A 109 17.17 7.37 4.62
N ILE A 110 18.00 6.70 5.42
CA ILE A 110 18.36 7.17 6.75
C ILE A 110 19.73 7.84 6.62
N THR A 111 19.73 9.17 6.65
CA THR A 111 20.97 9.95 6.70
C THR A 111 21.34 10.15 8.16
N SER A 112 22.30 9.36 8.65
CA SER A 112 22.87 9.57 9.98
C SER A 112 23.77 10.81 9.93
N GLN A 113 23.31 11.96 10.43
CA GLN A 113 24.21 13.08 10.70
C GLN A 113 25.03 12.75 11.96
N ASN A 114 26.30 12.43 11.72
CA ASN A 114 27.46 12.49 12.61
C ASN A 114 27.59 11.47 13.76
N GLU A 115 28.61 10.62 13.60
CA GLU A 115 29.31 9.81 14.59
C GLU A 115 30.09 10.62 15.66
N ASN A 116 29.83 11.92 15.85
CA ASN A 116 30.60 12.75 16.79
C ASN A 116 29.68 13.60 17.68
N SER A 117 29.26 13.03 18.81
CA SER A 117 28.84 13.80 19.99
C SER A 117 29.41 13.10 21.22
N GLU A 118 30.46 13.67 21.77
CA GLU A 118 31.19 13.27 22.97
C GLU A 118 30.32 13.36 24.24
N TYR A 119 29.28 12.54 24.39
CA TYR A 119 28.63 12.32 25.70
C TYR A 119 28.09 10.88 25.75
N SER A 120 29.01 9.93 25.98
CA SER A 120 28.69 8.63 26.59
C SER A 120 28.76 8.75 28.11
#